data_AF-A0A3S3R2W9-F1
#
_entry.id   AF-A0A3S3R2W9-F1
#
_cell.length_a   1.000
_cell.length_b   1.000
_cell.length_c   1.000
_cell.angle_alpha   90.00
_cell.angle_beta   90.00
_cell.angle_gamma   90.00
#
_symmetry.space_group_name_H-M   'P 1'
#
loop_
_entity.id
_entity.type
_entity.pdbx_description
1 polymer ?
#
loop_
_entity_poly.entity_id
_entity_poly.type
_entity_poly.pdbx_seq_one_letter_code
_entity_poly.pdbx_strand_id
1 'polypeptide(L)' 'MPSENKLTASQEDYLEAIYHIVADKMAARAKDISDYLAVRASSVTGALRTLRAMA' A
#
# COMPACT_ATOMS: atom_id res chain seq x y z
N MET A 1 4.89 25.50 11.84
CA MET A 1 3.88 24.64 11.20
C MET A 1 4.62 23.76 10.21
N PRO A 2 4.57 22.43 10.40
CA PRO A 2 3.84 21.66 9.39
C PRO A 2 3.03 20.52 10.04
N SER A 3 1.76 20.45 9.68
CA SER A 3 0.95 19.24 9.81
C SER A 3 1.13 18.43 8.52
N GLU A 4 2.34 17.91 8.31
CA GLU A 4 2.58 16.88 7.29
C GLU A 4 2.31 15.53 7.95
N ASN A 5 1.27 14.86 7.49
CA ASN A 5 0.96 13.48 7.87
C ASN A 5 2.03 12.57 7.23
N LYS A 6 3.25 12.56 7.80
CA LYS A 6 4.38 11.80 7.27
C LYS A 6 4.01 10.32 7.28
N LEU A 7 3.98 9.74 6.08
CA LEU A 7 3.84 8.31 5.92
C LEU A 7 5.05 7.60 6.54
N THR A 8 4.81 6.43 7.11
CA THR A 8 5.91 5.54 7.49
C THR A 8 6.52 4.94 6.23
N ALA A 9 7.81 4.56 6.27
CA ALA A 9 8.46 3.90 5.12
C ALA A 9 7.64 2.71 4.59
N SER A 10 7.09 1.89 5.50
CA SER A 10 6.22 0.77 5.12
C SER A 10 4.93 1.20 4.41
N GLN A 11 4.35 2.35 4.75
CA GLN A 11 3.17 2.87 4.07
C GLN A 11 3.50 3.36 2.65
N GLU A 12 4.67 3.97 2.49
CA GLU A 12 5.20 4.37 1.17
C GLU A 12 5.45 3.14 0.29
N ASP A 13 6.01 2.06 0.84
CA ASP A 13 6.20 0.79 0.11
C ASP A 13 4.87 0.23 -0.43
N TYR A 14 3.80 0.30 0.36
CA TYR A 14 2.46 -0.13 -0.09
C TYR A 14 1.92 0.74 -1.23
N LEU A 15 2.12 2.06 -1.17
CA LEU A 15 1.68 2.98 -2.23
C LEU A 15 2.49 2.78 -3.51
N GLU A 16 3.81 2.61 -3.41
CA GLU A 16 4.69 2.32 -4.54
C GLU A 16 4.32 0.99 -5.21
N ALA A 17 4.08 -0.06 -4.43
CA ALA A 17 3.61 -1.34 -4.94
C ALA A 17 2.28 -1.20 -5.69
N ILE A 18 1.31 -0.49 -5.12
CA ILE A 18 0.01 -0.24 -5.78
C ILE A 18 0.21 0.51 -7.10
N TYR A 19 1.05 1.54 -7.12
CA TYR A 19 1.34 2.32 -8.31
C TYR A 19 1.91 1.45 -9.44
N HIS A 20 2.95 0.67 -9.16
CA HIS A 20 3.55 -0.21 -10.17
C HIS A 20 2.61 -1.32 -10.65
N ILE A 21 1.83 -1.92 -9.74
CA ILE A 21 0.88 -2.97 -10.12
C ILE A 21 -0.26 -2.40 -10.96
N VAL A 22 -0.79 -1.23 -10.64
CA VAL A 22 -1.84 -0.59 -11.46
C VAL A 22 -1.31 -0.21 -12.83
N ALA A 23 -0.07 0.31 -12.92
CA ALA A 23 0.55 0.65 -14.19
C ALA A 23 0.69 -0.57 -15.13
N ASP A 24 0.93 -1.76 -14.58
CA ASP A 24 1.08 -3.01 -15.35
C ASP A 24 -0.26 -3.72 -15.60
N LYS A 25 -1.11 -3.84 -14.57
CA LYS A 25 -2.29 -4.72 -14.56
C LYS A 25 -3.64 -4.00 -14.59
N MET A 26 -3.65 -2.67 -14.65
CA MET A 26 -4.83 -1.79 -14.52
C MET A 26 -5.55 -1.84 -13.15
N ALA A 27 -5.18 -2.77 -12.27
CA ALA A 27 -5.74 -2.90 -10.93
C ALA A 27 -4.75 -3.58 -9.98
N ALA A 28 -4.58 -3.03 -8.77
CA ALA A 28 -3.83 -3.68 -7.71
C ALA A 28 -4.75 -4.51 -6.82
N ARG A 29 -4.71 -5.85 -6.97
CA ARG A 29 -5.44 -6.75 -6.06
C ARG A 29 -4.57 -7.08 -4.85
N ALA A 30 -5.21 -7.43 -3.73
CA ALA A 30 -4.49 -7.76 -2.49
C ALA A 30 -3.44 -8.88 -2.68
N LYS A 31 -3.72 -9.85 -3.57
CA LYS A 31 -2.77 -10.89 -3.95
C LYS A 31 -1.54 -10.34 -4.68
N ASP A 32 -1.75 -9.43 -5.64
CA ASP A 32 -0.64 -8.84 -6.38
C ASP A 32 0.28 -8.04 -5.43
N ILE A 33 -0.31 -7.31 -4.48
CA ILE A 33 0.43 -6.54 -3.48
C ILE A 33 1.18 -7.46 -2.52
N SER A 34 0.54 -8.56 -2.08
CA SER A 34 1.20 -9.53 -1.19
C SER A 34 2.39 -10.19 -1.86
N ASP A 35 2.25 -10.53 -3.14
CA ASP A 35 3.31 -11.17 -3.92
C ASP A 35 4.45 -10.18 -4.21
N TYR A 36 4.12 -8.91 -4.54
CA TYR A 36 5.11 -7.86 -4.83
C TYR A 36 5.98 -7.50 -3.61
N LEU A 37 5.35 -7.34 -2.44
CA LEU A 37 6.05 -6.97 -1.20
C LEU A 37 6.52 -8.18 -0.38
N ALA A 38 6.27 -9.41 -0.85
CA ALA A 38 6.55 -10.66 -0.13
C ALA A 38 5.96 -10.70 1.30
N VAL A 39 4.73 -10.21 1.47
CA VAL A 39 4.02 -10.17 2.75
C VAL A 39 2.81 -11.09 2.76
N ARG A 40 2.24 -11.36 3.94
CA ARG A 40 0.98 -12.09 4.04
C ARG A 40 -0.18 -11.22 3.55
N ALA A 41 -1.17 -11.81 2.88
CA ALA A 41 -2.39 -11.11 2.46
C ALA A 41 -3.14 -10.42 3.63
N SER A 42 -3.06 -10.99 4.84
CA SER A 42 -3.61 -10.36 6.06
C SER A 42 -2.96 -9.01 6.38
N SER A 43 -1.65 -8.87 6.09
CA SER A 43 -0.91 -7.62 6.28
C SER A 43 -1.36 -6.56 5.29
N VAL A 44 -1.62 -6.95 4.04
CA VAL A 44 -2.14 -6.05 3.00
C VAL A 44 -3.48 -5.45 3.42
N THR A 45 -4.44 -6.29 3.85
CA THR A 45 -5.75 -5.81 4.32
C THR A 45 -5.62 -4.83 5.49
N GLY A 46 -4.72 -5.11 6.44
CA GLY A 46 -4.43 -4.20 7.56
C GLY A 46 -3.86 -2.87 7.10
N ALA A 47 -2.85 -2.90 6.23
CA ALA A 47 -2.19 -1.70 5.69
C ALA A 47 -3.15 -0.82 4.89
N LEU A 48 -3.96 -1.40 4.00
CA LEU A 48 -4.95 -0.66 3.21
C LEU A 48 -6.00 0.01 4.10
N ARG A 49 -6.42 -0.64 5.19
CA ARG A 49 -7.37 -0.04 6.15
C ARG A 49 -6.74 1.16 6.87
N THR A 50 -5.48 1.06 7.26
CA THR A 50 -4.74 2.17 7.89
C THR A 50 -4.58 3.33 6.91
N LEU A 51 -4.14 3.08 5.68
CA LEU A 51 -3.99 4.10 4.64
C LEU A 51 -5.31 4.82 4.34
N ARG A 52 -6.43 4.09 4.27
CA ARG A 52 -7.76 4.69 4.10
C ARG A 52 -8.15 5.62 5.26
N ALA A 53 -7.82 5.26 6.50
CA ALA A 53 -8.20 6.06 7.67
C ALA A 53 -7.39 7.37 7.80
N MET A 54 -6.31 7.52 7.03
CA MET A 54 -5.47 8.72 6.97
C MET A 54 -5.92 9.73 5.91
N ALA A 55 -6.78 9.31 4.97
CA ALA A 55 -7.34 10.12 3.90
C ALA A 55 -8.74 10.65 4.27
#